data_AF-A0A395MTX3-F1
#
_entry.id   AF-A0A395MTX3-F1
#
_cell.length_a   1.000
_cell.length_b   1.000
_cell.length_c   1.000
_cell.angle_alpha   90.00
_cell.angle_beta   90.00
_cell.angle_gamma   90.00
#
_symmetry.space_group_name_H-M   'P 1'
#
loop_
_entity.id
_entity.type
_entity.pdbx_description
1 polymer ?
#
loop_
_entity_poly.entity_id
_entity_poly.type
_entity_poly.pdbx_seq_one_letter_code
_entity_poly.pdbx_strand_id
1 'polypeptide(L)'
;MGLTPIRIRGKRKYPSINKPLPLGISASTPGTHDIRPLKKMRRSLSNVLASRATRWRPTLQALPAEILESIFLYSANVALPGASLVMGAKLSGRATLIRFLIWAFHETWDQSFGNVSNSAEKDKSDVSGNRQLQSTILDLPWISADFIVQAQQAWADTYARNRHYGHYLPRLDAEGDPFMYSHDHQFEGGVGHFKSKECFEADYKEVLSWKPFEKVGEWGGCDIHPRVRIPTILITGPWDEKRLRLLFWLRRAGRVYGVEESETSWELQLDCLRNAFIDASEPSVLITNLFDLTSLCRGLPRDVAREERRRIDQRLKWGGDGIVAREILREVHSRIGMFHDGFDAPG
;
A
#
# COMPACT_ATOMS: atom_id res chain seq x y z
N MET A 1 31.52 37.88 13.79
CA MET A 1 31.21 36.45 13.61
C MET A 1 32.32 35.81 12.79
N GLY A 2 33.22 35.06 13.43
CA GLY A 2 34.40 34.48 12.78
C GLY A 2 34.14 33.04 12.35
N LEU A 3 34.27 32.76 11.05
CA LEU A 3 34.14 31.41 10.48
C LEU A 3 35.40 30.58 10.77
N THR A 4 35.21 29.35 11.23
CA THR A 4 36.28 28.39 11.48
C THR A 4 36.86 27.84 10.17
N PRO A 5 38.20 27.82 9.99
CA PRO A 5 38.81 27.36 8.76
C PRO A 5 38.88 25.82 8.69
N ILE A 6 38.42 25.27 7.57
CA ILE A 6 38.52 23.84 7.25
C ILE A 6 39.94 23.52 6.79
N ARG A 7 40.67 22.71 7.57
CA ARG A 7 42.01 22.19 7.19
C ARG A 7 41.88 20.91 6.37
N ILE A 8 42.07 21.02 5.06
CA ILE A 8 42.20 19.87 4.15
C ILE A 8 43.58 19.23 4.35
N ARG A 9 43.60 17.91 4.58
CA ARG A 9 44.80 17.14 4.86
C ARG A 9 45.48 16.71 3.55
N GLY A 10 46.58 17.37 3.19
CA GLY A 10 47.36 17.10 1.97
C GLY A 10 47.99 15.70 1.90
N LYS A 11 48.00 15.11 0.71
CA LYS A 11 48.74 13.88 0.35
C LYS A 11 50.25 14.12 0.50
N ARG A 12 50.96 13.23 1.21
CA ARG A 12 52.43 13.26 1.32
C ARG A 12 53.10 12.62 0.10
N LYS A 13 53.97 13.39 -0.58
CA LYS A 13 55.06 12.88 -1.43
C LYS A 13 56.15 12.27 -0.54
N TYR A 14 56.76 11.16 -0.97
CA TYR A 14 57.93 10.54 -0.35
C TYR A 14 59.21 11.28 -0.78
N PRO A 15 60.21 11.50 0.10
CA PRO A 15 61.55 11.85 -0.32
C PRO A 15 62.43 10.60 -0.46
N SER A 16 63.22 10.61 -1.53
CA SER A 16 64.20 9.59 -1.93
C SER A 16 65.45 9.56 -1.05
N ILE A 17 66.03 8.36 -1.00
CA ILE A 17 67.30 7.97 -0.41
C ILE A 17 68.48 8.69 -1.09
N ASN A 18 69.45 9.21 -0.32
CA ASN A 18 70.90 9.03 -0.52
C ASN A 18 71.73 9.64 0.65
N LYS A 19 72.74 8.88 1.10
CA LYS A 19 73.79 9.15 2.12
C LYS A 19 74.89 10.11 1.59
N PRO A 20 76.01 10.49 2.28
CA PRO A 20 76.59 10.02 3.57
C PRO A 20 77.15 11.10 4.55
N LEU A 21 77.63 10.61 5.72
CA LEU A 21 78.34 11.24 6.85
C LEU A 21 79.74 11.83 6.49
N PRO A 22 80.39 12.69 7.32
CA PRO A 22 81.21 12.19 8.45
C PRO A 22 81.39 13.07 9.73
N LEU A 23 81.74 12.36 10.81
CA LEU A 23 82.52 12.62 12.04
C LEU A 23 82.60 14.04 12.68
N GLY A 24 82.39 14.08 14.01
CA GLY A 24 82.79 15.19 14.89
C GLY A 24 82.55 14.94 16.39
N ILE A 25 83.55 14.36 17.04
CA ILE A 25 84.02 14.34 18.45
C ILE A 25 83.20 15.04 19.57
N SER A 26 83.02 14.26 20.65
CA SER A 26 82.78 14.47 22.10
C SER A 26 82.80 15.88 22.74
N ALA A 27 81.83 16.16 23.63
CA ALA A 27 82.05 16.69 24.99
C ALA A 27 80.74 16.68 25.83
N SER A 28 80.91 16.50 27.13
CA SER A 28 79.93 16.25 28.19
C SER A 28 79.34 17.50 28.85
N THR A 29 78.04 17.51 29.18
CA THR A 29 77.51 18.03 30.47
C THR A 29 76.06 17.57 30.70
N PRO A 30 75.64 17.32 31.96
CA PRO A 30 74.31 16.83 32.31
C PRO A 30 73.38 17.97 32.76
N GLY A 31 72.10 17.87 32.39
CA GLY A 31 71.02 18.60 33.05
C GLY A 31 70.22 19.53 32.14
N THR A 32 69.14 19.03 31.56
CA THR A 32 67.92 19.81 31.28
C THR A 32 66.77 18.85 30.95
N HIS A 33 65.60 19.12 31.53
CA HIS A 33 64.37 18.34 31.35
C HIS A 33 63.96 18.28 29.88
N ASP A 34 64.22 17.15 29.24
CA ASP A 34 63.78 16.90 27.87
C ASP A 34 62.37 16.29 27.91
N ILE A 35 61.36 17.12 27.63
CA ILE A 35 60.00 16.68 27.33
C ILE A 35 60.09 15.88 26.02
N ARG A 36 60.31 14.57 26.18
CA ARG A 36 60.29 13.61 25.08
C ARG A 36 58.97 13.79 24.33
N PRO A 37 58.97 14.10 23.02
CA PRO A 37 57.74 14.10 22.26
C PRO A 37 57.21 12.67 22.29
N LEU A 38 56.05 12.47 22.90
CA LEU A 38 55.37 11.17 22.96
C LEU A 38 55.37 10.60 21.54
N LYS A 39 56.22 9.59 21.34
CA LYS A 39 56.39 8.88 20.08
C LYS A 39 54.98 8.42 19.70
N LYS A 40 54.35 9.08 18.72
CA LYS A 40 53.02 8.70 18.24
C LYS A 40 53.14 7.26 17.76
N MET A 41 52.72 6.33 18.61
CA MET A 41 52.83 4.91 18.37
C MET A 41 51.98 4.63 17.14
N ARG A 42 52.63 4.46 15.99
CA ARG A 42 51.96 4.03 14.76
C ARG A 42 51.49 2.62 15.05
N ARG A 43 50.22 2.50 15.47
CA ARG A 43 49.57 1.20 15.63
C ARG A 43 49.69 0.48 14.30
N SER A 44 50.23 -0.73 14.33
CA SER A 44 50.31 -1.56 13.14
C SER A 44 48.90 -1.77 12.58
N LEU A 45 48.81 -1.96 11.26
CA LEU A 45 47.56 -2.24 10.59
C LEU A 45 46.88 -3.50 11.20
N SER A 46 47.68 -4.48 11.61
CA SER A 46 47.25 -5.65 12.39
C SER A 46 46.63 -5.28 13.74
N ASN A 47 47.21 -4.36 14.52
CA ASN A 47 46.62 -3.91 15.79
C ASN A 47 45.34 -3.08 15.58
N VAL A 48 45.23 -2.35 14.47
CA VAL A 48 44.00 -1.63 14.11
C VAL A 48 42.90 -2.60 13.67
N LEU A 49 43.24 -3.66 12.92
CA LEU A 49 42.30 -4.72 12.53
C LEU A 49 41.88 -5.58 13.72
N ALA A 50 42.82 -5.98 14.59
CA ALA A 50 42.52 -6.72 15.82
C ALA A 50 41.61 -5.89 16.77
N SER A 51 41.88 -4.59 16.95
CA SER A 51 41.02 -3.70 17.74
C SER A 51 39.70 -3.29 17.07
N ARG A 52 39.53 -3.61 15.78
CA ARG A 52 38.23 -3.54 15.08
C ARG A 52 37.46 -4.86 15.20
N ALA A 53 38.16 -5.99 15.20
CA ALA A 53 37.58 -7.32 15.40
C ALA A 53 37.04 -7.50 16.83
N THR A 54 37.69 -6.90 17.85
CA THR A 54 37.20 -6.91 19.23
C THR A 54 36.17 -5.83 19.54
N ARG A 55 35.91 -4.90 18.61
CA ARG A 55 34.81 -3.95 18.73
C ARG A 55 33.52 -4.66 18.34
N TRP A 56 32.86 -5.22 19.34
CA TRP A 56 31.48 -5.67 19.23
C TRP A 56 30.64 -4.46 18.79
N ARG A 57 30.26 -4.43 17.52
CA ARG A 57 29.24 -3.51 17.04
C ARG A 57 27.91 -4.21 17.28
N PRO A 58 27.04 -3.70 18.16
CA PRO A 58 25.70 -4.26 18.26
C PRO A 58 25.05 -4.10 16.89
N THR A 59 24.91 -5.22 16.19
CA THR A 59 24.17 -5.28 14.93
C THR A 59 22.70 -5.25 15.28
N LEU A 60 21.89 -4.53 14.50
CA LEU A 60 20.45 -4.38 14.75
C LEU A 60 19.75 -5.74 14.98
N GLN A 61 20.11 -6.77 14.20
CA GLN A 61 19.61 -8.15 14.34
C GLN A 61 19.85 -8.83 15.70
N ALA A 62 20.84 -8.36 16.48
CA ALA A 62 21.17 -8.92 17.79
C ALA A 62 20.26 -8.38 18.91
N LEU A 63 19.43 -7.37 18.62
CA LEU A 63 18.48 -6.85 19.59
C LEU A 63 17.37 -7.87 19.91
N PRO A 64 16.79 -7.81 21.12
CA PRO A 64 15.58 -8.55 21.46
C PRO A 64 14.43 -8.23 20.48
N ALA A 65 13.49 -9.16 20.34
CA ALA A 65 12.40 -9.03 19.38
C ALA A 65 11.55 -7.78 19.68
N GLU A 66 11.25 -7.53 20.95
CA GLU A 66 10.42 -6.42 21.44
C GLU A 66 11.00 -5.05 21.04
N ILE A 67 12.33 -4.92 21.08
CA ILE A 67 13.03 -3.70 20.68
C ILE A 67 12.99 -3.55 19.15
N LEU A 68 13.16 -4.64 18.42
CA LEU A 68 13.04 -4.64 16.96
C LEU A 68 11.62 -4.29 16.51
N GLU A 69 10.60 -4.82 17.18
CA GLU A 69 9.19 -4.49 16.91
C GLU A 69 8.93 -3.01 17.15
N SER A 70 9.43 -2.46 18.25
CA SER A 70 9.30 -1.02 18.55
C SER A 70 9.94 -0.19 17.44
N ILE A 71 11.18 -0.53 17.04
CA ILE A 71 11.87 0.15 15.94
C ILE A 71 11.08 0.02 14.63
N PHE A 72 10.53 -1.16 14.34
CA PHE A 72 9.74 -1.39 13.14
C PHE A 72 8.47 -0.53 13.12
N LEU A 73 7.70 -0.50 14.21
CA LEU A 73 6.48 0.31 14.32
C LEU A 73 6.77 1.81 14.20
N TYR A 74 7.77 2.33 14.94
CA TYR A 74 8.09 3.76 14.91
C TYR A 74 8.75 4.21 13.61
N SER A 75 9.55 3.35 12.97
CA SER A 75 10.16 3.69 11.68
C SER A 75 9.18 3.54 10.51
N ALA A 76 8.11 2.77 10.70
CA ALA A 76 7.15 2.39 9.66
C ALA A 76 7.78 1.83 8.38
N ASN A 77 9.01 1.33 8.47
CA ASN A 77 9.79 0.94 7.31
C ASN A 77 9.50 -0.51 6.94
N VAL A 78 8.66 -0.71 5.93
CA VAL A 78 8.30 -2.04 5.42
C VAL A 78 9.48 -2.86 4.89
N ALA A 79 10.61 -2.22 4.57
CA ALA A 79 11.81 -2.92 4.10
C ALA A 79 12.63 -3.51 5.26
N LEU A 80 12.34 -3.12 6.51
CA LEU A 80 13.11 -3.54 7.68
C LEU A 80 13.07 -5.06 7.92
N PRO A 81 11.92 -5.75 7.85
CA PRO A 81 11.89 -7.21 7.94
C PRO A 81 12.68 -7.90 6.81
N GLY A 82 12.74 -7.27 5.62
CA GLY A 82 13.46 -7.77 4.45
C GLY A 82 14.98 -7.56 4.49
N ALA A 83 15.48 -6.73 5.41
CA ALA A 83 16.91 -6.39 5.48
C ALA A 83 17.79 -7.55 5.98
N SER A 84 17.22 -8.54 6.69
CA SER A 84 17.93 -9.73 7.20
C SER A 84 16.93 -10.84 7.53
N LEU A 85 17.27 -12.09 7.22
CA LEU A 85 16.43 -13.26 7.55
C LEU A 85 16.12 -13.35 9.05
N VAL A 86 17.08 -13.02 9.91
CA VAL A 86 16.90 -13.04 11.37
C VAL A 86 15.93 -11.95 11.82
N MET A 87 16.00 -10.77 11.19
CA MET A 87 15.07 -9.68 11.48
C MET A 87 13.66 -10.01 10.96
N GLY A 88 13.56 -10.55 9.75
CA GLY A 88 12.32 -11.06 9.19
C GLY A 88 11.67 -12.08 10.13
N ALA A 89 12.41 -13.10 10.55
CA ALA A 89 11.88 -14.11 11.47
C ALA A 89 11.33 -13.52 12.78
N LYS A 90 11.98 -12.49 13.33
CA LYS A 90 11.51 -11.79 14.54
C LYS A 90 10.32 -10.86 14.30
N LEU A 91 10.23 -10.22 13.14
CA LEU A 91 9.23 -9.20 12.82
C LEU A 91 8.00 -9.73 12.07
N SER A 92 8.08 -10.93 11.51
CA SER A 92 6.97 -11.59 10.80
C SER A 92 5.96 -12.25 11.74
N GLY A 93 6.08 -12.04 13.06
CA GLY A 93 5.11 -12.51 14.03
C GLY A 93 3.72 -11.94 13.75
N ARG A 94 2.68 -12.78 13.85
CA ARG A 94 1.29 -12.36 13.55
C ARG A 94 0.86 -11.15 14.38
N ALA A 95 1.16 -11.14 15.67
CA ALA A 95 0.83 -10.04 16.57
C ALA A 95 1.53 -8.72 16.17
N THR A 96 2.80 -8.82 15.76
CA THR A 96 3.60 -7.69 15.26
C THR A 96 2.99 -7.08 14.01
N LEU A 97 2.61 -7.92 13.05
CA LEU A 97 2.00 -7.48 11.79
C LEU A 97 0.60 -6.89 12.01
N ILE A 98 -0.21 -7.47 12.91
CA ILE A 98 -1.51 -6.88 13.30
C ILE A 98 -1.29 -5.49 13.91
N ARG A 99 -0.36 -5.36 14.86
CA ARG A 99 -0.02 -4.06 15.46
C ARG A 99 0.45 -3.05 14.42
N PHE A 100 1.20 -3.50 13.43
CA PHE A 100 1.67 -2.65 12.34
C PHE A 100 0.51 -2.16 11.45
N LEU A 101 -0.46 -3.02 11.12
CA LEU A 101 -1.68 -2.60 10.43
C LEU A 101 -2.49 -1.63 11.27
N ILE A 102 -2.74 -1.96 12.54
CA ILE A 102 -3.42 -1.05 13.46
C ILE A 102 -2.74 0.30 13.46
N TRP A 103 -1.41 0.34 13.58
CA TRP A 103 -0.64 1.59 13.58
C TRP A 103 -0.78 2.38 12.28
N ALA A 104 -0.72 1.71 11.12
CA ALA A 104 -0.78 2.36 9.81
C ALA A 104 -2.18 2.90 9.43
N PHE A 105 -3.23 2.25 9.91
CA PHE A 105 -4.62 2.58 9.59
C PHE A 105 -5.38 3.21 10.77
N HIS A 106 -4.76 3.36 11.94
CA HIS A 106 -5.41 3.87 13.17
C HIS A 106 -6.15 5.19 12.91
N GLU A 107 -5.47 6.15 12.31
CA GLU A 107 -6.02 7.49 12.06
C GLU A 107 -7.26 7.46 11.17
N THR A 108 -7.21 6.69 10.07
CA THR A 108 -8.34 6.58 9.14
C THR A 108 -9.50 5.85 9.78
N TRP A 109 -9.25 4.72 10.46
CA TRP A 109 -10.27 3.98 11.18
C TRP A 109 -10.90 4.80 12.30
N ASP A 110 -10.10 5.54 13.09
CA ASP A 110 -10.64 6.34 14.18
C ASP A 110 -11.56 7.45 13.69
N GLN A 111 -11.20 8.10 12.58
CA GLN A 111 -12.01 9.14 11.94
C GLN A 111 -13.28 8.58 11.27
N SER A 112 -13.19 7.41 10.62
CA SER A 112 -14.26 6.87 9.76
C SER A 112 -15.21 5.90 10.45
N PHE A 113 -14.79 5.24 11.53
CA PHE A 113 -15.49 4.06 12.03
C PHE A 113 -16.94 4.35 12.39
N GLY A 114 -17.83 3.63 11.70
CA GLY A 114 -19.29 3.71 11.88
C GLY A 114 -19.97 4.91 11.23
N ASN A 115 -19.21 5.80 10.59
CA ASN A 115 -19.74 7.00 9.93
C ASN A 115 -19.97 6.74 8.44
N VAL A 116 -21.21 6.39 8.07
CA VAL A 116 -21.62 6.23 6.66
C VAL A 116 -21.84 7.60 5.98
N SER A 117 -22.15 8.64 6.74
CA SER A 117 -22.55 9.96 6.21
C SER A 117 -21.40 10.90 5.83
N ASN A 118 -20.14 10.57 6.13
CA ASN A 118 -19.02 11.50 5.95
C ASN A 118 -18.37 11.46 4.56
N SER A 119 -18.82 10.60 3.64
CA SER A 119 -18.19 10.43 2.32
C SER A 119 -18.50 11.55 1.32
N ALA A 120 -19.66 12.23 1.46
CA ALA A 120 -20.14 13.16 0.44
C ALA A 120 -19.76 14.64 0.66
N GLU A 121 -19.54 15.08 1.91
CA GLU A 121 -19.42 16.53 2.22
C GLU A 121 -18.08 16.98 2.79
N LYS A 122 -17.22 16.06 3.28
CA LYS A 122 -15.89 16.46 3.75
C LYS A 122 -14.92 16.53 2.59
N ASP A 123 -14.26 17.68 2.47
CA ASP A 123 -13.11 17.86 1.59
C ASP A 123 -12.13 16.70 1.84
N LYS A 124 -11.93 15.84 0.84
CA LYS A 124 -11.04 14.66 0.90
C LYS A 124 -9.59 15.03 1.22
N SER A 125 -9.28 16.34 1.25
CA SER A 125 -8.02 16.91 1.74
C SER A 125 -7.83 16.80 3.26
N ASP A 126 -8.89 16.63 4.04
CA ASP A 126 -8.88 16.62 5.52
C ASP A 126 -8.95 15.20 6.15
N VAL A 127 -8.72 14.16 5.33
CA VAL A 127 -8.63 12.78 5.86
C VAL A 127 -7.25 12.57 6.47
N SER A 128 -7.23 12.16 7.74
CA SER A 128 -5.99 11.89 8.47
C SER A 128 -5.35 10.57 8.00
N GLY A 129 -4.10 10.34 8.40
CA GLY A 129 -3.38 9.09 8.11
C GLY A 129 -2.33 9.17 7.00
N ASN A 130 -1.45 8.18 6.97
CA ASN A 130 -0.30 8.18 6.08
C ASN A 130 -0.61 7.43 4.76
N ARG A 131 -1.00 8.18 3.72
CA ARG A 131 -1.33 7.63 2.40
C ARG A 131 -0.21 6.74 1.81
N GLN A 132 1.05 7.13 1.99
CA GLN A 132 2.18 6.45 1.37
C GLN A 132 2.40 5.11 2.03
N LEU A 133 2.32 5.07 3.36
CA LEU A 133 2.44 3.85 4.13
C LEU A 133 1.29 2.88 3.83
N GLN A 134 0.05 3.36 3.84
CA GLN A 134 -1.12 2.52 3.54
C GLN A 134 -1.02 1.91 2.14
N SER A 135 -0.65 2.71 1.14
CA SER A 135 -0.39 2.21 -0.23
C SER A 135 0.71 1.14 -0.24
N THR A 136 1.82 1.42 0.44
CA THR A 136 2.96 0.49 0.49
C THR A 136 2.60 -0.83 1.17
N ILE A 137 1.77 -0.80 2.22
CA ILE A 137 1.30 -2.00 2.91
C ILE A 137 0.39 -2.85 2.03
N LEU A 138 -0.51 -2.22 1.27
CA LEU A 138 -1.42 -2.91 0.37
C LEU A 138 -0.70 -3.60 -0.80
N ASP A 139 0.49 -3.10 -1.16
CA ASP A 139 1.37 -3.74 -2.14
C ASP A 139 2.16 -4.95 -1.59
N LEU A 140 2.12 -5.22 -0.28
CA LEU A 140 2.89 -6.33 0.32
C LEU A 140 2.27 -7.69 0.00
N PRO A 141 3.06 -8.71 -0.38
CA PRO A 141 2.53 -9.99 -0.88
C PRO A 141 1.77 -10.82 0.17
N TRP A 142 2.06 -10.59 1.45
CA TRP A 142 1.42 -11.28 2.57
C TRP A 142 0.09 -10.64 2.99
N ILE A 143 -0.25 -9.45 2.50
CA ILE A 143 -1.50 -8.78 2.86
C ILE A 143 -2.70 -9.54 2.27
N SER A 144 -3.81 -9.53 3.02
CA SER A 144 -5.10 -10.09 2.59
C SER A 144 -6.24 -9.38 3.31
N ALA A 145 -7.44 -9.43 2.73
CA ALA A 145 -8.64 -8.92 3.39
C ALA A 145 -8.81 -9.53 4.79
N ASP A 146 -8.68 -10.85 4.93
CA ASP A 146 -8.83 -11.54 6.22
C ASP A 146 -7.85 -11.02 7.29
N PHE A 147 -6.63 -10.67 6.87
CA PHE A 147 -5.63 -10.16 7.80
C PHE A 147 -5.93 -8.72 8.23
N ILE A 148 -6.42 -7.89 7.30
CA ILE A 148 -6.85 -6.52 7.61
C ILE A 148 -8.11 -6.53 8.48
N VAL A 149 -9.11 -7.34 8.15
CA VAL A 149 -10.34 -7.55 8.94
C VAL A 149 -10.02 -8.01 10.37
N GLN A 150 -9.04 -8.89 10.54
CA GLN A 150 -8.59 -9.25 11.88
C GLN A 150 -7.96 -8.06 12.63
N ALA A 151 -7.14 -7.27 11.96
CA ALA A 151 -6.56 -6.07 12.56
C ALA A 151 -7.64 -5.03 12.92
N GLN A 152 -8.68 -4.89 12.09
CA GLN A 152 -9.84 -4.04 12.37
C GLN A 152 -10.59 -4.52 13.61
N GLN A 153 -10.79 -5.84 13.79
CA GLN A 153 -11.39 -6.37 15.03
C GLN A 153 -10.55 -5.99 16.25
N ALA A 154 -9.24 -6.26 16.22
CA ALA A 154 -8.35 -5.97 17.34
C ALA A 154 -8.28 -4.47 17.67
N TRP A 155 -8.32 -3.61 16.64
CA TRP A 155 -8.46 -2.16 16.83
C TRP A 155 -9.80 -1.81 17.45
N ALA A 156 -10.93 -2.32 16.93
CA ALA A 156 -12.25 -1.98 17.44
C ALA A 156 -12.46 -2.44 18.89
N ASP A 157 -11.92 -3.62 19.24
CA ASP A 157 -11.90 -4.12 20.60
C ASP A 157 -11.14 -3.20 21.56
N THR A 158 -10.22 -2.38 21.06
CA THR A 158 -9.41 -1.48 21.88
C THR A 158 -9.98 -0.05 21.90
N TYR A 159 -10.42 0.44 20.74
CA TYR A 159 -10.71 1.86 20.53
C TYR A 159 -12.20 2.16 20.24
N ALA A 160 -13.00 1.15 19.90
CA ALA A 160 -14.35 1.37 19.35
C ALA A 160 -15.48 0.54 19.98
N ARG A 161 -15.24 -0.16 21.10
CA ARG A 161 -16.26 -1.01 21.76
C ARG A 161 -17.61 -0.34 22.00
N ASN A 162 -17.59 0.95 22.33
CA ASN A 162 -18.79 1.73 22.65
C ASN A 162 -19.24 2.65 21.51
N ARG A 163 -18.66 2.49 20.32
CA ARG A 163 -19.02 3.31 19.15
C ARG A 163 -20.12 2.59 18.37
N HIS A 164 -21.01 3.39 17.79
CA HIS A 164 -21.96 2.89 16.81
C HIS A 164 -21.22 2.47 15.55
N TYR A 165 -21.53 1.30 15.01
CA TYR A 165 -21.04 0.85 13.72
C TYR A 165 -22.23 0.62 12.78
N GLY A 166 -22.15 1.14 11.56
CA GLY A 166 -23.09 0.85 10.48
C GLY A 166 -22.34 0.23 9.30
N HIS A 167 -23.03 -0.63 8.55
CA HIS A 167 -22.46 -1.22 7.35
C HIS A 167 -22.17 -0.17 6.28
N TYR A 168 -21.10 -0.39 5.50
CA TYR A 168 -20.66 0.54 4.45
C TYR A 168 -21.37 0.28 3.11
N LEU A 169 -22.41 -0.55 3.10
CA LEU A 169 -23.24 -0.83 1.95
C LEU A 169 -24.20 0.34 1.63
N PRO A 170 -24.68 0.44 0.39
CA PRO A 170 -25.57 1.52 -0.05
C PRO A 170 -26.88 1.45 0.73
N ARG A 171 -27.26 2.55 1.37
CA ARG A 171 -28.56 2.66 2.07
C ARG A 171 -29.71 2.98 1.12
N LEU A 172 -29.38 3.60 -0.01
CA LEU A 172 -30.31 4.02 -1.04
C LEU A 172 -29.88 3.41 -2.37
N ASP A 173 -30.83 3.11 -3.24
CA ASP A 173 -30.56 2.83 -4.64
C ASP A 173 -30.18 4.11 -5.41
N ALA A 174 -29.99 4.00 -6.73
CA ALA A 174 -29.63 5.15 -7.57
C ALA A 174 -30.77 6.18 -7.70
N GLU A 175 -32.01 5.77 -7.42
CA GLU A 175 -33.22 6.58 -7.49
C GLU A 175 -33.52 7.29 -6.15
N GLY A 176 -32.80 6.91 -5.08
CA GLY A 176 -32.93 7.50 -3.75
C GLY A 176 -33.91 6.77 -2.83
N ASP A 177 -34.40 5.59 -3.24
CA ASP A 177 -35.28 4.75 -2.45
C ASP A 177 -34.46 3.83 -1.51
N PRO A 178 -35.01 3.41 -0.35
CA PRO A 178 -34.32 2.51 0.57
C PRO A 178 -33.85 1.22 -0.11
N PHE A 179 -32.55 0.96 -0.06
CA PHE A 179 -31.97 -0.24 -0.64
C PHE A 179 -32.30 -1.46 0.23
N MET A 180 -32.92 -2.47 -0.36
CA MET A 180 -33.37 -3.67 0.35
C MET A 180 -32.32 -4.76 0.27
N TYR A 181 -31.77 -5.14 1.42
CA TYR A 181 -30.79 -6.22 1.51
C TYR A 181 -31.47 -7.59 1.50
N SER A 182 -30.82 -8.56 0.87
CA SER A 182 -31.40 -9.89 0.69
C SER A 182 -31.19 -10.84 1.87
N HIS A 183 -30.26 -10.53 2.79
CA HIS A 183 -29.81 -11.44 3.84
C HIS A 183 -30.26 -11.09 5.27
N ASP A 184 -30.33 -12.12 6.13
CA ASP A 184 -30.70 -12.07 7.56
C ASP A 184 -29.73 -11.30 8.48
N HIS A 185 -28.75 -10.56 7.93
CA HIS A 185 -27.81 -9.78 8.74
C HIS A 185 -28.39 -8.40 9.07
N GLN A 186 -28.18 -7.93 10.30
CA GLN A 186 -28.65 -6.61 10.72
C GLN A 186 -27.75 -5.50 10.15
N PHE A 187 -28.03 -5.06 8.92
CA PHE A 187 -27.24 -4.05 8.20
C PHE A 187 -27.38 -2.63 8.76
N GLU A 188 -28.45 -2.35 9.52
CA GLU A 188 -28.63 -1.08 10.25
C GLU A 188 -27.46 -0.81 11.21
N GLY A 189 -26.88 -1.90 11.75
CA GLY A 189 -25.77 -1.85 12.67
C GLY A 189 -26.21 -1.55 14.10
N GLY A 190 -25.30 -0.97 14.89
CA GLY A 190 -25.57 -0.65 16.28
C GLY A 190 -24.32 -0.45 17.13
N VAL A 191 -24.53 -0.09 18.40
CA VAL A 191 -23.45 -0.03 19.40
C VAL A 191 -23.00 -1.45 19.73
N GLY A 192 -21.71 -1.73 19.60
CA GLY A 192 -21.15 -3.05 19.85
C GLY A 192 -21.51 -4.11 18.79
N HIS A 193 -22.18 -3.72 17.70
CA HIS A 193 -22.51 -4.63 16.58
C HIS A 193 -21.27 -5.13 15.85
N PHE A 194 -20.19 -4.35 15.86
CA PHE A 194 -19.05 -4.61 15.00
C PHE A 194 -18.31 -5.90 15.35
N LYS A 195 -18.58 -6.92 14.54
CA LYS A 195 -17.80 -8.13 14.42
C LYS A 195 -17.19 -8.17 13.03
N SER A 196 -15.96 -7.68 12.92
CA SER A 196 -15.33 -7.33 11.64
C SER A 196 -15.47 -8.43 10.58
N LYS A 197 -15.21 -9.69 10.96
CA LYS A 197 -15.31 -10.83 10.04
C LYS A 197 -16.77 -11.12 9.63
N GLU A 198 -17.69 -11.22 10.58
CA GLU A 198 -19.11 -11.51 10.29
C GLU A 198 -19.71 -10.40 9.40
N CYS A 199 -19.44 -9.13 9.74
CA CYS A 199 -19.89 -7.99 8.93
C CYS A 199 -19.26 -7.99 7.53
N PHE A 200 -17.96 -8.32 7.42
CA PHE A 200 -17.29 -8.42 6.12
C PHE A 200 -17.91 -9.51 5.24
N GLU A 201 -18.17 -10.70 5.78
CA GLU A 201 -18.78 -11.78 5.00
C GLU A 201 -20.22 -11.47 4.61
N ALA A 202 -20.99 -10.81 5.49
CA ALA A 202 -22.34 -10.37 5.17
C ALA A 202 -22.32 -9.37 4.02
N ASP A 203 -21.46 -8.35 4.07
CA ASP A 203 -21.33 -7.35 3.00
C ASP A 203 -20.87 -8.01 1.69
N TYR A 204 -19.91 -8.93 1.76
CA TYR A 204 -19.38 -9.61 0.58
C TYR A 204 -20.44 -10.48 -0.10
N LYS A 205 -21.22 -11.24 0.67
CA LYS A 205 -22.33 -12.06 0.16
C LYS A 205 -23.44 -11.22 -0.47
N GLU A 206 -23.74 -10.08 0.14
CA GLU A 206 -24.73 -9.16 -0.40
C GLU A 206 -24.30 -8.66 -1.78
N VAL A 207 -23.07 -8.15 -1.92
CA VAL A 207 -22.55 -7.66 -3.21
C VAL A 207 -22.41 -8.78 -4.25
N LEU A 208 -22.13 -10.02 -3.83
CA LEU A 208 -22.15 -11.18 -4.72
C LEU A 208 -23.54 -11.51 -5.28
N SER A 209 -24.61 -11.15 -4.56
CA SER A 209 -25.99 -11.40 -4.97
C SER A 209 -26.55 -10.35 -5.93
N TRP A 210 -25.85 -9.21 -6.07
CA TRP A 210 -26.24 -8.12 -6.96
C TRP A 210 -26.21 -8.54 -8.42
N LYS A 211 -27.04 -7.89 -9.23
CA LYS A 211 -26.98 -8.03 -10.69
C LYS A 211 -25.72 -7.34 -11.23
N PRO A 212 -25.31 -7.64 -12.47
CA PRO A 212 -24.22 -6.90 -13.08
C PRO A 212 -24.58 -5.40 -13.19
N PHE A 213 -23.63 -4.54 -12.81
CA PHE A 213 -23.82 -3.08 -12.81
C PHE A 213 -25.05 -2.64 -12.00
N GLU A 214 -25.23 -3.23 -10.82
CA GLU A 214 -26.35 -2.91 -9.93
C GLU A 214 -26.38 -1.41 -9.63
N LYS A 215 -27.57 -0.82 -9.80
CA LYS A 215 -27.76 0.61 -9.61
C LYS A 215 -27.90 0.93 -8.14
N VAL A 216 -26.76 1.14 -7.51
CA VAL A 216 -26.68 1.50 -6.10
C VAL A 216 -26.24 2.94 -5.92
N GLY A 217 -26.69 3.58 -4.84
CA GLY A 217 -26.12 4.84 -4.39
C GLY A 217 -24.64 4.72 -4.04
N GLU A 218 -24.02 5.84 -3.69
CA GLU A 218 -22.65 5.83 -3.22
C GLU A 218 -22.51 4.98 -1.95
N TRP A 219 -21.44 4.18 -1.91
CA TRP A 219 -21.16 3.29 -0.80
C TRP A 219 -19.65 3.11 -0.63
N GLY A 220 -19.27 2.58 0.53
CA GLY A 220 -17.90 2.57 1.03
C GLY A 220 -17.70 3.56 2.18
N GLY A 221 -16.90 3.15 3.16
CA GLY A 221 -16.47 4.00 4.28
C GLY A 221 -15.26 4.86 3.92
N CYS A 222 -14.58 5.36 4.95
CA CYS A 222 -13.29 6.06 4.82
C CYS A 222 -12.19 5.32 5.60
N ASP A 223 -12.22 3.99 5.59
CA ASP A 223 -11.29 3.15 6.36
C ASP A 223 -9.83 3.27 5.88
N ILE A 224 -9.62 3.84 4.68
CA ILE A 224 -8.32 4.16 4.10
C ILE A 224 -8.31 5.59 3.58
N HIS A 225 -7.13 6.17 3.46
CA HIS A 225 -7.00 7.52 2.92
C HIS A 225 -7.46 7.53 1.45
N PRO A 226 -8.27 8.52 1.00
CA PRO A 226 -8.78 8.59 -0.36
C PRO A 226 -7.70 8.56 -1.46
N ARG A 227 -6.47 8.98 -1.17
CA ARG A 227 -5.35 9.00 -2.14
C ARG A 227 -4.46 7.76 -2.06
N VAL A 228 -4.93 6.69 -1.42
CA VAL A 228 -4.24 5.40 -1.41
C VAL A 228 -4.22 4.82 -2.83
N ARG A 229 -3.04 4.42 -3.26
CA ARG A 229 -2.85 3.73 -4.54
C ARG A 229 -3.37 2.30 -4.42
N ILE A 230 -4.19 1.88 -5.38
CA ILE A 230 -4.63 0.50 -5.50
C ILE A 230 -3.47 -0.31 -6.11
N PRO A 231 -3.06 -1.45 -5.50
CA PRO A 231 -2.05 -2.32 -6.09
C PRO A 231 -2.40 -2.70 -7.53
N THR A 232 -1.43 -2.55 -8.46
CA THR A 232 -1.66 -2.82 -9.89
C THR A 232 -2.21 -4.22 -10.14
N ILE A 233 -1.76 -5.21 -9.37
CA ILE A 233 -2.23 -6.60 -9.51
C ILE A 233 -3.71 -6.80 -9.13
N LEU A 234 -4.29 -5.88 -8.35
CA LEU A 234 -5.72 -5.88 -8.04
C LEU A 234 -6.54 -5.12 -9.10
N ILE A 235 -5.88 -4.31 -9.94
CA ILE A 235 -6.52 -3.59 -11.05
C ILE A 235 -6.53 -4.46 -12.31
N THR A 236 -5.39 -5.05 -12.68
CA THR A 236 -5.25 -5.71 -13.98
C THR A 236 -5.77 -7.14 -13.97
N GLY A 237 -5.91 -7.78 -12.80
CA GLY A 237 -6.21 -9.21 -12.72
C GLY A 237 -5.11 -10.10 -13.33
N PRO A 238 -5.38 -11.42 -13.51
CA PRO A 238 -6.58 -12.14 -13.08
C PRO A 238 -6.71 -12.20 -11.55
N TRP A 239 -7.95 -12.37 -11.06
CA TRP A 239 -8.25 -12.40 -9.63
C TRP A 239 -8.56 -13.82 -9.16
N ASP A 240 -7.78 -14.28 -8.18
CA ASP A 240 -8.18 -15.39 -7.32
C ASP A 240 -9.09 -14.87 -6.20
N GLU A 241 -9.68 -15.78 -5.41
CA GLU A 241 -10.56 -15.42 -4.30
C GLU A 241 -9.88 -14.48 -3.30
N LYS A 242 -8.57 -14.67 -3.06
CA LYS A 242 -7.79 -13.81 -2.15
C LYS A 242 -7.76 -12.36 -2.66
N ARG A 243 -7.51 -12.16 -3.95
CA ARG A 243 -7.47 -10.84 -4.59
C ARG A 243 -8.86 -10.22 -4.71
N LEU A 244 -9.89 -11.01 -5.03
CA LEU A 244 -11.28 -10.53 -5.07
C LEU A 244 -11.72 -9.98 -3.72
N ARG A 245 -11.46 -10.72 -2.64
CA ARG A 245 -11.79 -10.28 -1.27
C ARG A 245 -11.02 -9.02 -0.87
N LEU A 246 -9.75 -8.90 -1.26
CA LEU A 246 -8.96 -7.69 -1.01
C LEU A 246 -9.44 -6.50 -1.84
N LEU A 247 -9.82 -6.71 -3.10
CA LEU A 247 -10.41 -5.67 -3.94
C LEU A 247 -11.77 -5.21 -3.38
N PHE A 248 -12.60 -6.15 -2.95
CA PHE A 248 -13.85 -5.84 -2.25
C PHE A 248 -13.60 -5.05 -0.96
N TRP A 249 -12.61 -5.44 -0.15
CA TRP A 249 -12.22 -4.67 1.03
C TRP A 249 -11.85 -3.23 0.68
N LEU A 250 -11.07 -3.00 -0.39
CA LEU A 250 -10.72 -1.65 -0.85
C LEU A 250 -11.95 -0.84 -1.27
N ARG A 251 -12.87 -1.46 -2.02
CA ARG A 251 -14.14 -0.82 -2.41
C ARG A 251 -14.96 -0.42 -1.18
N ARG A 252 -15.11 -1.35 -0.24
CA ARG A 252 -15.81 -1.14 1.05
C ARG A 252 -15.11 -0.08 1.90
N ALA A 253 -13.79 0.04 1.82
CA ALA A 253 -13.00 1.05 2.53
C ALA A 253 -13.05 2.45 1.89
N GLY A 254 -13.77 2.61 0.77
CA GLY A 254 -13.97 3.90 0.09
C GLY A 254 -13.12 4.13 -1.14
N ARG A 255 -12.33 3.14 -1.60
CA ARG A 255 -11.54 3.28 -2.83
C ARG A 255 -12.19 2.58 -4.00
N VAL A 256 -12.58 3.38 -4.98
CA VAL A 256 -13.08 2.91 -6.28
C VAL A 256 -11.99 3.14 -7.31
N TYR A 257 -11.64 2.08 -8.04
CA TYR A 257 -10.79 2.25 -9.21
C TYR A 257 -11.52 3.08 -10.27
N GLY A 258 -10.84 4.09 -10.82
CA GLY A 258 -11.32 4.91 -11.93
C GLY A 258 -11.83 6.32 -11.57
N VAL A 259 -12.39 6.53 -10.37
CA VAL A 259 -13.02 7.83 -10.03
C VAL A 259 -11.99 8.95 -9.73
N GLU A 260 -10.82 8.60 -9.19
CA GLU A 260 -9.87 9.60 -8.65
C GLU A 260 -8.45 9.48 -9.22
N GLU A 261 -8.24 8.65 -10.24
CA GLU A 261 -6.90 8.36 -10.75
C GLU A 261 -6.61 9.18 -12.02
N SER A 262 -6.13 10.41 -11.84
CA SER A 262 -5.60 11.23 -12.95
C SER A 262 -4.30 10.67 -13.55
N GLU A 263 -3.71 9.63 -12.94
CA GLU A 263 -2.38 9.11 -13.25
C GLU A 263 -2.38 7.68 -13.83
N THR A 264 -3.56 7.07 -14.02
CA THR A 264 -3.59 5.68 -14.51
C THR A 264 -3.44 5.64 -16.01
N SER A 265 -2.48 4.82 -16.46
CA SER A 265 -2.18 4.67 -17.88
C SER A 265 -3.31 3.89 -18.57
N TRP A 266 -3.62 4.27 -19.81
CA TRP A 266 -4.67 3.61 -20.59
C TRP A 266 -4.35 2.12 -20.83
N GLU A 267 -3.07 1.74 -20.78
CA GLU A 267 -2.62 0.35 -20.85
C GLU A 267 -3.13 -0.47 -19.65
N LEU A 268 -3.08 0.08 -18.44
CA LEU A 268 -3.61 -0.58 -17.24
C LEU A 268 -5.14 -0.71 -17.29
N GLN A 269 -5.83 0.32 -17.80
CA GLN A 269 -7.27 0.28 -18.04
C GLN A 269 -7.64 -0.81 -19.05
N LEU A 270 -6.88 -0.91 -20.14
CA LEU A 270 -7.08 -1.92 -21.18
C LEU A 270 -6.84 -3.35 -20.65
N ASP A 271 -5.77 -3.56 -19.88
CA ASP A 271 -5.48 -4.86 -19.27
C ASP A 271 -6.61 -5.28 -18.32
N CYS A 272 -7.12 -4.35 -17.51
CA CYS A 272 -8.29 -4.59 -16.67
C CYS A 272 -9.53 -4.95 -17.52
N LEU A 273 -9.85 -4.15 -18.53
CA LEU A 273 -11.00 -4.35 -19.41
C LEU A 273 -10.95 -5.73 -20.09
N ARG A 274 -9.78 -6.13 -20.58
CA ARG A 274 -9.56 -7.42 -21.21
C ARG A 274 -9.72 -8.56 -20.22
N ASN A 275 -9.01 -8.51 -19.09
CA ASN A 275 -9.02 -9.59 -18.12
C ASN A 275 -10.34 -9.73 -17.36
N ALA A 276 -11.10 -8.64 -17.18
CA ALA A 276 -12.39 -8.65 -16.52
C ALA A 276 -13.54 -9.07 -17.44
N PHE A 277 -13.52 -8.64 -18.70
CA PHE A 277 -14.69 -8.71 -19.58
C PHE A 277 -14.42 -9.38 -20.92
N ILE A 278 -13.42 -8.90 -21.69
CA ILE A 278 -13.28 -9.28 -23.11
C ILE A 278 -12.66 -10.67 -23.29
N ASP A 279 -11.64 -10.99 -22.51
CA ASP A 279 -10.87 -12.24 -22.59
C ASP A 279 -11.23 -13.22 -21.46
N ALA A 280 -11.98 -12.77 -20.46
CA ALA A 280 -12.54 -13.63 -19.43
C ALA A 280 -13.49 -14.66 -20.04
N SER A 281 -13.27 -15.95 -19.79
CA SER A 281 -14.20 -17.01 -20.25
C SER A 281 -15.64 -16.74 -19.81
N GLU A 282 -15.83 -16.33 -18.56
CA GLU A 282 -17.07 -15.78 -18.03
C GLU A 282 -16.78 -14.47 -17.28
N PRO A 283 -17.33 -13.32 -17.71
CA PRO A 283 -17.17 -12.06 -17.00
C PRO A 283 -17.76 -12.12 -15.59
N SER A 284 -16.98 -11.68 -14.60
CA SER A 284 -17.38 -11.74 -13.18
C SER A 284 -18.38 -10.62 -12.84
N VAL A 285 -19.56 -11.01 -12.35
CA VAL A 285 -20.57 -10.08 -11.82
C VAL A 285 -20.00 -9.22 -10.69
N LEU A 286 -19.22 -9.82 -9.79
CA LEU A 286 -18.59 -9.09 -8.70
C LEU A 286 -17.72 -7.94 -9.23
N ILE A 287 -16.87 -8.21 -10.21
CA ILE A 287 -16.00 -7.17 -10.80
C ILE A 287 -16.80 -6.02 -11.41
N THR A 288 -17.95 -6.30 -12.04
CA THR A 288 -18.83 -5.25 -12.59
C THR A 288 -19.34 -4.28 -11.53
N ASN A 289 -19.44 -4.73 -10.27
CA ASN A 289 -19.92 -3.93 -9.15
C ASN A 289 -18.79 -3.32 -8.29
N LEU A 290 -17.53 -3.75 -8.49
CA LEU A 290 -16.37 -3.22 -7.78
C LEU A 290 -15.65 -2.09 -8.54
N PHE A 291 -15.74 -2.09 -9.87
CA PHE A 291 -15.11 -1.08 -10.71
C PHE A 291 -16.10 -0.10 -11.31
N ASP A 292 -15.65 1.14 -11.51
CA ASP A 292 -16.38 2.09 -12.32
C ASP A 292 -16.06 1.87 -13.81
N LEU A 293 -17.00 1.24 -14.51
CA LEU A 293 -16.89 0.99 -15.95
C LEU A 293 -16.74 2.28 -16.77
N THR A 294 -17.36 3.38 -16.33
CA THR A 294 -17.28 4.66 -17.02
C THR A 294 -15.84 5.16 -17.06
N SER A 295 -15.17 5.07 -15.92
CA SER A 295 -13.78 5.48 -15.77
C SER A 295 -12.80 4.49 -16.42
N LEU A 296 -13.11 3.20 -16.45
CA LEU A 296 -12.33 2.19 -17.18
C LEU A 296 -12.29 2.43 -18.69
N CYS A 297 -13.42 2.85 -19.27
CA CYS A 297 -13.52 3.09 -20.71
C CYS A 297 -13.03 4.48 -21.13
N ARG A 298 -12.90 5.41 -20.18
CA ARG A 298 -12.48 6.78 -20.44
C ARG A 298 -10.97 6.85 -20.67
N GLY A 299 -10.56 7.51 -21.75
CA GLY A 299 -9.14 7.78 -22.04
C GLY A 299 -8.44 6.73 -22.92
N LEU A 300 -9.16 5.68 -23.35
CA LEU A 300 -8.63 4.71 -24.29
C LEU A 300 -8.32 5.36 -25.66
N PRO A 301 -7.20 5.03 -26.32
CA PRO A 301 -6.95 5.46 -27.69
C PRO A 301 -8.06 4.98 -28.64
N ARG A 302 -8.46 5.82 -29.59
CA ARG A 302 -9.63 5.56 -30.46
C ARG A 302 -9.51 4.28 -31.29
N ASP A 303 -8.30 3.98 -31.75
CA ASP A 303 -7.97 2.76 -32.48
C ASP A 303 -8.08 1.51 -31.61
N VAL A 304 -7.57 1.59 -30.37
CA VAL A 304 -7.70 0.54 -29.36
C VAL A 304 -9.17 0.29 -29.01
N ALA A 305 -9.93 1.35 -28.71
CA ALA A 305 -11.34 1.25 -28.40
C ALA A 305 -12.16 0.61 -29.54
N ARG A 306 -11.86 0.96 -30.79
CA ARG A 306 -12.50 0.35 -31.97
C ARG A 306 -12.18 -1.13 -32.09
N GLU A 307 -10.93 -1.51 -31.85
CA GLU A 307 -10.52 -2.90 -31.91
C GLU A 307 -11.20 -3.74 -30.82
N GLU A 308 -11.24 -3.25 -29.59
CA GLU A 308 -11.91 -3.95 -28.49
C GLU A 308 -13.42 -4.10 -28.73
N ARG A 309 -14.09 -3.09 -29.28
CA ARG A 309 -15.51 -3.22 -29.69
C ARG A 309 -15.71 -4.29 -30.75
N ARG A 310 -14.84 -4.36 -31.76
CA ARG A 310 -14.88 -5.40 -32.79
C ARG A 310 -14.73 -6.80 -32.19
N ARG A 311 -13.85 -6.96 -31.19
CA ARG A 311 -13.69 -8.23 -30.45
C ARG A 311 -14.96 -8.60 -29.68
N ILE A 312 -15.59 -7.62 -29.01
CA ILE A 312 -16.86 -7.84 -28.31
C ILE A 312 -17.96 -8.24 -29.30
N ASP A 313 -18.08 -7.58 -30.46
CA ASP A 313 -19.07 -7.92 -31.49
C ASP A 313 -18.90 -9.37 -31.99
N GLN A 314 -17.65 -9.78 -32.25
CA GLN A 314 -17.34 -11.16 -32.65
C GLN A 314 -17.75 -12.15 -31.56
N ARG A 315 -17.44 -11.84 -30.30
CA ARG A 315 -17.81 -12.67 -29.15
C ARG A 315 -19.32 -12.73 -28.94
N LEU A 316 -20.04 -11.63 -29.08
CA LEU A 316 -21.51 -11.60 -28.96
C LEU A 316 -22.22 -12.39 -30.06
N LYS A 317 -21.61 -12.48 -31.26
CA LYS A 317 -22.16 -13.18 -32.42
C LYS A 317 -21.83 -14.67 -32.44
N TRP A 318 -20.61 -15.03 -32.07
CA TRP A 318 -20.07 -16.39 -32.25
C TRP A 318 -19.62 -17.05 -30.95
N GLY A 319 -19.55 -16.31 -29.85
CA GLY A 319 -19.21 -16.84 -28.53
C GLY A 319 -20.33 -17.67 -27.94
N GLY A 320 -19.95 -18.69 -27.16
CA GLY A 320 -20.87 -19.55 -26.40
C GLY A 320 -21.30 -18.94 -25.06
N ASP A 321 -21.30 -17.61 -24.93
CA ASP A 321 -21.53 -16.91 -23.68
C ASP A 321 -22.97 -17.07 -23.16
N GLY A 322 -23.10 -17.30 -21.85
CA GLY A 322 -24.39 -17.31 -21.16
C GLY A 322 -25.09 -15.95 -21.18
N ILE A 323 -26.36 -15.92 -20.77
CA ILE A 323 -27.22 -14.71 -20.81
C ILE A 323 -26.57 -13.53 -20.07
N VAL A 324 -26.10 -13.77 -18.85
CA VAL A 324 -25.47 -12.76 -17.99
C VAL A 324 -24.16 -12.23 -18.61
N ALA A 325 -23.31 -13.11 -19.12
CA ALA A 325 -22.07 -12.73 -19.79
C ALA A 325 -22.34 -11.83 -21.02
N ARG A 326 -23.36 -12.16 -21.82
CA ARG A 326 -23.76 -11.34 -22.98
C ARG A 326 -24.33 -9.98 -22.57
N GLU A 327 -25.06 -9.90 -21.46
CA GLU A 327 -25.52 -8.64 -20.89
C GLU A 327 -24.34 -7.75 -20.49
N ILE A 328 -23.37 -8.32 -19.77
CA ILE A 328 -22.15 -7.60 -19.38
C ILE A 328 -21.39 -7.07 -20.61
N LEU A 329 -21.17 -7.92 -21.60
CA LEU A 329 -20.46 -7.55 -22.83
C LEU A 329 -21.18 -6.43 -23.61
N ARG A 330 -22.51 -6.44 -23.66
CA ARG A 330 -23.27 -5.35 -24.30
C ARG A 330 -23.10 -4.02 -23.58
N GLU A 331 -23.11 -4.04 -22.25
CA GLU A 331 -22.92 -2.84 -21.45
C GLU A 331 -21.51 -2.28 -21.61
N VAL A 332 -20.48 -3.15 -21.57
CA VAL A 332 -19.08 -2.77 -21.85
C VAL A 332 -18.94 -2.19 -23.25
N HIS A 333 -19.51 -2.85 -24.28
CA HIS A 333 -19.49 -2.35 -25.65
C HIS A 333 -20.16 -0.97 -25.78
N SER A 334 -21.33 -0.78 -25.15
CA SER A 334 -22.05 0.49 -25.12
C SER A 334 -21.19 1.60 -24.48
N ARG A 335 -20.56 1.30 -23.34
CA ARG A 335 -19.76 2.27 -22.58
C ARG A 335 -18.48 2.68 -23.33
N ILE A 336 -17.83 1.77 -24.04
CA ILE A 336 -16.71 2.12 -24.93
C ILE A 336 -17.19 3.03 -26.05
N GLY A 337 -18.34 2.74 -26.68
CA GLY A 337 -18.89 3.57 -27.76
C GLY A 337 -19.20 5.01 -27.34
N MET A 338 -19.74 5.19 -26.13
CA MET A 338 -20.11 6.50 -25.56
C MET A 338 -18.98 7.55 -25.64
N PHE A 339 -17.72 7.16 -25.45
CA PHE A 339 -16.58 8.08 -25.46
C PHE A 339 -15.91 8.27 -26.83
N HIS A 340 -16.24 7.46 -27.83
CA HIS A 340 -15.48 7.38 -29.08
C HIS A 340 -16.31 7.56 -30.35
N ASP A 341 -17.64 7.57 -30.23
CA ASP A 341 -18.58 7.73 -31.35
C ASP A 341 -19.01 9.20 -31.58
N GLY A 342 -18.40 10.16 -30.88
CA GLY A 342 -18.59 11.60 -31.16
C GLY A 342 -19.75 12.25 -30.43
N PHE A 343 -20.21 11.69 -29.30
CA PHE A 343 -20.95 12.48 -28.32
C PHE A 343 -19.94 13.30 -27.54
N ASP A 344 -19.99 14.62 -27.70
CA ASP A 344 -19.18 15.56 -26.93
C ASP A 344 -19.29 15.22 -25.44
N ALA A 345 -18.16 14.90 -24.81
CA ALA A 345 -18.11 14.80 -23.37
C ALA A 345 -18.50 16.17 -22.79
N PRO A 346 -19.44 16.26 -21.84
CA PRO A 346 -19.61 17.49 -21.08
C PRO A 346 -18.29 17.74 -20.34
N GLY A 347 -17.69 18.90 -20.63
CA GLY A 347 -16.40 19.34 -20.09
C GLY A 347 -16.42 19.68 -18.61
#